data_AF-A0A536G7Q5-F1
#
_entry.id   AF-A0A536G7Q5-F1
#
_cell.length_a   1.000
_cell.length_b   1.000
_cell.length_c   1.000
_cell.angle_alpha   90.00
_cell.angle_beta   90.00
_cell.angle_gamma   90.00
#
_symmetry.space_group_name_H-M   'P 1'
#
loop_
_entity.id
_entity.type
_entity.pdbx_description
1 polymer ?
#
loop_
_entity_poly.entity_id
_entity_poly.type
_entity_poly.pdbx_seq_one_letter_code
_entity_poly.pdbx_strand_id
1 'polypeptide(L)' 'MIDGAHAIIYSHDPEADRTFFKEVLGLHHVDAGGGWLIFALPPA' A
#
# COMPACT_ATOMS: atom_id res chain seq x y z
N MET A 1 13.97 -2.99 19.76
CA MET A 1 12.71 -2.25 19.56
C MET A 1 12.55 -2.04 18.06
N ILE A 2 11.34 -2.18 17.51
CA ILE A 2 11.07 -1.94 16.08
C ILE A 2 10.10 -0.78 15.99
N ASP A 3 10.48 0.28 15.27
CA ASP A 3 9.77 1.56 15.22
C ASP A 3 8.99 1.77 13.90
N GLY A 4 8.94 0.75 13.04
CA GLY A 4 8.24 0.81 11.76
C GLY A 4 8.51 -0.39 10.86
N ALA A 5 7.74 -0.48 9.78
CA ALA A 5 7.90 -1.53 8.77
C ALA A 5 7.78 -0.93 7.36
N HIS A 6 8.63 -1.41 6.45
CA HIS A 6 8.48 -1.20 5.01
C HIS A 6 8.47 -2.56 4.33
N ALA A 7 7.38 -2.88 3.64
CA ALA A 7 7.16 -4.18 3.04
C ALA A 7 6.64 -4.05 1.62
N ILE A 8 7.00 -5.03 0.79
CA ILE A 8 6.47 -5.19 -0.56
C ILE A 8 5.56 -6.40 -0.55
N ILE A 9 4.34 -6.23 -1.07
CA ILE A 9 3.35 -7.29 -1.18
C ILE A 9 3.31 -7.77 -2.63
N TYR A 10 3.57 -9.04 -2.85
CA TYR A 10 3.33 -9.69 -4.13
C TYR A 10 1.87 -10.16 -4.17
N SER A 11 1.15 -9.72 -5.20
CA SER A 11 -0.25 -10.06 -5.38
C SER A 11 -0.47 -10.92 -6.61
N HIS A 12 -1.44 -11.83 -6.53
CA HIS A 12 -1.98 -12.55 -7.68
C HIS A 12 -3.05 -11.73 -8.43
N ASP A 13 -3.67 -10.76 -7.76
CA ASP A 13 -4.65 -9.83 -8.32
C ASP A 13 -4.33 -8.39 -7.84
N PRO A 14 -3.37 -7.71 -8.50
CA PRO A 14 -2.91 -6.41 -8.04
C PRO A 14 -3.99 -5.33 -8.10
N GLU A 15 -4.98 -5.42 -8.99
CA GLU A 15 -6.01 -4.38 -9.10
C GLU A 15 -7.01 -4.45 -7.94
N ALA A 16 -7.44 -5.66 -7.57
CA ALA A 16 -8.31 -5.87 -6.42
C ALA A 16 -7.64 -5.38 -5.12
N ASP A 17 -6.37 -5.74 -4.91
CA ASP A 17 -5.63 -5.36 -3.70
C ASP A 17 -5.40 -3.86 -3.63
N ARG A 18 -5.02 -3.21 -4.74
CA ARG A 18 -4.87 -1.75 -4.79
C ARG A 18 -6.19 -1.07 -4.44
N THR A 19 -7.32 -1.56 -4.96
CA THR A 19 -8.65 -1.03 -4.65
C THR A 19 -8.96 -1.18 -3.16
N PHE A 20 -8.67 -2.35 -2.59
CA PHE A 20 -8.83 -2.59 -1.16
C PHE A 20 -8.04 -1.58 -0.30
N PHE A 21 -6.74 -1.40 -0.54
CA PHE A 21 -5.92 -0.46 0.23
C PHE A 21 -6.37 1.00 0.05
N LYS A 22 -6.83 1.38 -1.14
CA LYS A 22 -7.28 2.75 -1.44
C LYS A 22 -8.66 3.07 -0.90
N GLU A 23 -9.62 2.20 -1.11
CA GLU A 23 -11.05 2.50 -0.93
C GLU A 23 -11.61 1.89 0.34
N VAL A 24 -11.15 0.69 0.71
CA VAL A 24 -11.63 0.01 1.93
C VAL A 24 -10.83 0.49 3.15
N LEU A 25 -9.50 0.48 3.04
CA LEU A 25 -8.63 0.96 4.11
C LEU A 25 -8.38 2.47 4.07
N GLY A 26 -8.66 3.13 2.95
CA GLY A 26 -8.54 4.59 2.85
C GLY A 26 -7.10 5.09 2.98
N LEU A 27 -6.09 4.27 2.69
CA LEU A 27 -4.70 4.66 2.93
C LEU A 27 -4.24 5.73 1.94
N HIS A 28 -3.55 6.74 2.47
CA HIS A 28 -2.84 7.70 1.65
C HIS A 28 -1.79 6.97 0.81
N HIS A 29 -1.71 7.32 -0.47
CA HIS A 29 -0.80 6.64 -1.39
C HIS A 29 -0.25 7.58 -2.45
N VAL A 30 0.86 7.17 -3.04
CA VAL A 30 1.46 7.78 -4.23
C VAL A 30 1.66 6.71 -5.30
N ASP A 31 1.56 7.09 -6.57
CA ASP A 31 1.94 6.26 -7.71
C ASP A 31 3.37 6.60 -8.12
N ALA A 32 4.28 5.63 -8.02
CA ALA A 32 5.67 5.77 -8.43
C ALA A 32 5.90 5.53 -9.93
N GLY A 33 4.81 5.36 -10.70
CA GLY A 33 4.81 5.09 -12.13
C GLY A 33 4.44 3.63 -12.44
N GLY A 34 3.79 3.42 -13.58
CA GLY A 34 3.42 2.08 -14.07
C GLY A 34 2.43 1.34 -13.15
N GLY A 35 1.67 2.06 -12.32
CA GLY A 35 0.73 1.47 -11.36
C GLY A 35 1.41 0.96 -10.09
N TRP A 36 2.66 1.35 -9.82
CA TRP A 36 3.34 0.97 -8.57
C TRP A 36 2.92 1.88 -7.42
N LEU A 37 1.92 1.44 -6.65
CA LEU A 37 1.39 2.21 -5.54
C LEU A 37 2.18 1.99 -4.24
N ILE A 38 2.55 3.08 -3.58
CA ILE A 38 3.15 3.09 -2.25
C ILE A 38 2.14 3.67 -1.27
N PHE A 39 1.82 2.90 -0.22
CA PHE A 39 0.83 3.27 0.79
C PHE A 39 1.52 3.74 2.08
N ALA A 40 1.03 4.85 2.64
CA ALA A 40 1.46 5.35 3.93
C ALA A 40 0.68 4.63 5.04
N LEU A 41 1.42 3.97 5.93
CA LEU A 41 0.85 3.36 7.12
C LEU A 41 0.66 4.41 8.24
N PRO A 42 -0.27 4.16 9.18
CA PRO A 42 -0.40 4.99 10.38
C PRO A 42 0.92 5.06 11.18
N PRO A 43 1.09 6.10 12.02
CA PRO A 43 2.26 6.20 12.90
C PRO A 43 2.44 4.95 13.77
N ALA A 44 3.69 4.54 13.98
CA ALA A 44 4.07 3.46 14.87
C ALA A 44 4.12 3.90 16.34
#